data_AF-A0A7C8Z369-F1
#
_entry.id   AF-A0A7C8Z369-F1
#
_cell.length_a   1.000
_cell.length_b   1.000
_cell.length_c   1.000
_cell.angle_alpha   90.00
_cell.angle_beta   90.00
_cell.angle_gamma   90.00
#
_symmetry.space_group_name_H-M   'P 1'
#
loop_
_entity.id
_entity.type
_entity.pdbx_description
1 polymer ?
#
loop_
_entity_poly.entity_id
_entity_poly.type
_entity_poly.pdbx_seq_one_letter_code
_entity_poly.pdbx_strand_id
1 'polypeptide(L)'
;MGTQLLDVQPLELRFIVEAKKQSSCSIQLSNKSDQHVGFKVKTTSPKKYCVRPNVGVIQPNGTCEFTVTMQVQRADALDLQCKDKFLVQSTVVPSETTEEDITSDMFAKGSGRHIEERKMRVILVPAAQSPVHAPVDGVTNQDASNDTQQKEKVSTGVENLPPSDKIMQESEGTKIAVPTEAL
;
A
#
# COMPACT_ATOMS: atom_id res chain seq x y z
N MET A 1 -32.81 13.45 4.09
CA MET A 1 -31.54 13.46 3.32
C MET A 1 -30.85 12.14 3.59
N GLY A 2 -30.40 11.41 2.55
CA GLY A 2 -29.58 10.22 2.78
C GLY A 2 -28.18 10.64 3.21
N THR A 3 -27.73 10.20 4.38
CA THR A 3 -26.40 10.51 4.92
C THR A 3 -25.39 9.51 4.36
N GLN A 4 -24.61 9.95 3.36
CA GLN A 4 -23.52 9.17 2.78
C GLN A 4 -22.55 8.73 3.89
N LEU A 5 -22.33 7.41 4.04
CA LEU A 5 -21.49 6.83 5.08
C LEU A 5 -20.02 7.09 4.81
N LEU A 6 -19.54 6.74 3.60
CA LEU A 6 -18.14 6.91 3.20
C LEU A 6 -18.01 7.85 2.01
N ASP A 7 -17.14 8.85 2.12
CA ASP A 7 -16.53 9.48 0.95
C ASP A 7 -15.32 8.66 0.48
N VAL A 8 -15.09 8.63 -0.83
CA VAL A 8 -14.08 7.79 -1.48
C VAL A 8 -13.34 8.60 -2.53
N GLN A 9 -12.03 8.78 -2.34
CA GLN A 9 -11.17 9.58 -3.23
C GLN A 9 -9.86 8.86 -3.54
N PRO A 10 -9.41 8.79 -4.80
CA PRO A 10 -10.09 9.25 -6.02
C PRO A 10 -11.14 8.23 -6.53
N LEU A 11 -12.14 8.72 -7.29
CA LEU A 11 -13.10 7.87 -8.02
C LEU A 11 -12.57 7.37 -9.39
N GLU A 12 -11.42 7.87 -9.81
CA GLU A 12 -10.72 7.49 -11.04
C GLU A 12 -9.34 6.94 -10.69
N LEU A 13 -9.16 5.63 -10.85
CA LEU A 13 -7.90 4.96 -10.55
C LEU A 13 -7.03 4.95 -11.80
N ARG A 14 -6.01 5.80 -11.81
CA ARG A 14 -5.06 5.92 -12.91
C ARG A 14 -3.88 4.98 -12.66
N PHE A 15 -3.68 4.02 -13.57
CA PHE A 15 -2.53 3.13 -13.56
C PHE A 15 -1.63 3.45 -14.74
N ILE A 16 -0.35 3.68 -14.46
CA ILE A 16 0.68 3.87 -15.48
C ILE A 16 1.05 2.50 -16.01
N VAL A 17 0.89 2.31 -17.31
CA VAL A 17 1.14 1.04 -17.98
C VAL A 17 2.50 1.10 -18.66
N GLU A 18 3.45 0.36 -18.07
CA GLU A 18 4.80 0.17 -18.59
C GLU A 18 5.13 -1.33 -18.58
N ALA A 19 5.82 -1.81 -19.61
CA ALA A 19 6.19 -3.22 -19.71
C ALA A 19 7.08 -3.65 -18.54
N LYS A 20 6.76 -4.80 -17.92
CA LYS A 20 7.50 -5.40 -16.79
C LYS A 20 7.49 -4.59 -15.48
N LYS A 21 6.77 -3.47 -15.36
CA LYS A 21 6.58 -2.75 -14.10
C LYS A 21 5.19 -2.95 -13.51
N GLN A 22 5.13 -2.88 -12.19
CA GLN A 22 3.89 -2.84 -11.43
C GLN A 22 3.40 -1.38 -11.32
N SER A 23 2.10 -1.17 -11.26
CA SER A 23 1.52 0.15 -10.99
C SER A 23 0.50 0.05 -9.86
N SER A 24 0.47 1.04 -8.98
CA SER A 24 -0.38 1.09 -7.80
C SER A 24 -1.03 2.46 -7.65
N CYS A 25 -2.22 2.48 -7.08
CA CYS A 25 -2.97 3.68 -6.73
C CYS A 25 -3.49 3.50 -5.30
N SER A 26 -3.34 4.53 -4.44
CA SER A 26 -3.95 4.56 -3.11
C SER A 26 -5.26 5.33 -3.14
N ILE A 27 -6.20 4.88 -2.31
CA ILE A 27 -7.56 5.38 -2.24
C ILE A 27 -7.93 5.59 -0.78
N GLN A 28 -8.29 6.82 -0.45
CA GLN A 28 -8.75 7.20 0.87
C GLN A 28 -10.27 7.00 0.98
N LEU A 29 -10.67 6.23 1.99
CA LEU A 29 -12.01 6.14 2.53
C LEU A 29 -12.11 7.11 3.71
N SER A 30 -13.16 7.93 3.75
CA SER A 30 -13.41 8.85 4.87
C SER A 30 -14.82 8.66 5.39
N ASN A 31 -14.96 8.20 6.63
CA ASN A 31 -16.26 8.07 7.29
C ASN A 31 -16.81 9.47 7.59
N LYS A 32 -18.04 9.74 7.14
CA LYS A 32 -18.76 11.01 7.37
C LYS A 32 -19.90 10.86 8.38
N SER A 33 -19.96 9.71 9.05
CA SER A 33 -20.95 9.41 10.08
C SER A 33 -20.32 9.30 11.46
N ASP A 34 -21.16 9.46 12.49
CA ASP A 34 -20.81 9.25 13.90
C ASP A 34 -20.89 7.77 14.32
N GLN A 35 -20.98 6.85 13.36
CA GLN A 35 -21.08 5.39 13.60
C GLN A 35 -19.87 4.66 13.02
N HIS A 36 -19.61 3.44 13.50
CA HIS A 36 -18.60 2.57 12.90
C HIS A 36 -19.13 2.06 11.55
N VAL A 37 -18.27 2.08 10.52
CA VAL A 37 -18.64 1.66 9.16
C VAL A 37 -17.71 0.55 8.69
N GLY A 38 -18.28 -0.64 8.47
CA GLY A 38 -17.61 -1.75 7.82
C GLY A 38 -17.62 -1.56 6.31
N PHE A 39 -16.48 -1.82 5.66
CA PHE A 39 -16.35 -1.72 4.20
C PHE A 39 -15.84 -3.01 3.56
N LYS A 40 -16.13 -3.16 2.27
CA LYS A 40 -15.64 -4.26 1.41
C LYS A 40 -15.38 -3.77 -0.01
N VAL A 41 -14.19 -4.05 -0.53
CA VAL A 41 -13.78 -3.70 -1.89
C VAL A 41 -13.99 -4.89 -2.82
N LYS A 42 -14.65 -4.65 -3.96
CA LYS A 42 -14.92 -5.61 -5.02
C LYS A 42 -14.41 -5.06 -6.35
N THR A 43 -14.06 -5.95 -7.28
CA THR A 43 -13.55 -5.60 -8.60
C THR A 43 -14.12 -6.51 -9.68
N THR A 44 -14.25 -6.01 -10.90
CA THR A 44 -14.63 -6.81 -12.08
C THR A 44 -13.50 -7.74 -12.54
N SER A 45 -12.24 -7.47 -12.16
CA SER A 45 -11.06 -8.19 -12.66
C SER A 45 -10.10 -8.62 -11.54
N PRO A 46 -10.52 -9.51 -10.61
CA PRO A 46 -9.72 -9.90 -9.44
C PRO A 46 -8.39 -10.59 -9.79
N LYS A 47 -8.23 -11.12 -11.01
CA LYS A 47 -6.96 -11.68 -11.49
C LYS A 47 -5.93 -10.61 -11.89
N LYS A 48 -6.39 -9.40 -12.26
CA LYS A 48 -5.52 -8.29 -12.69
C LYS A 48 -5.06 -7.39 -11.54
N TYR A 49 -5.74 -7.41 -10.40
CA TYR A 49 -5.53 -6.45 -9.32
C TYR A 49 -5.45 -7.11 -7.95
N CYS A 50 -4.44 -6.73 -7.17
CA CYS A 50 -4.38 -6.97 -5.73
C CYS A 50 -4.96 -5.74 -5.00
N VAL A 51 -5.64 -5.96 -3.87
CA VAL A 51 -6.24 -4.89 -3.04
C VAL A 51 -5.87 -5.13 -1.58
N ARG A 52 -5.31 -4.12 -0.91
CA ARG A 52 -4.83 -4.19 0.48
C ARG A 52 -5.14 -2.89 1.24
N PRO A 53 -5.89 -2.93 2.35
CA PRO A 53 -6.86 -3.97 2.73
C PRO A 53 -8.02 -4.08 1.73
N ASN A 54 -8.76 -5.19 1.74
CA ASN A 54 -9.97 -5.36 0.90
C ASN A 54 -11.28 -5.44 1.70
N VAL A 55 -11.19 -5.56 3.02
CA VAL A 55 -12.26 -5.42 4.01
C VAL A 55 -11.67 -4.65 5.19
N GLY A 56 -12.52 -4.04 6.01
CA GLY A 56 -12.09 -3.42 7.27
C GLY A 56 -13.21 -2.64 7.94
N VAL A 57 -12.89 -1.99 9.06
CA VAL A 57 -13.82 -1.14 9.82
C VAL A 57 -13.20 0.25 9.99
N ILE A 58 -13.99 1.29 9.75
CA ILE A 58 -13.58 2.68 9.93
C ILE A 58 -14.36 3.27 11.10
N GLN A 59 -13.64 3.82 12.08
CA GLN A 59 -14.22 4.49 13.24
C GLN A 59 -15.04 5.73 12.84
N PRO A 60 -15.97 6.20 13.70
CA PRO A 60 -16.70 7.46 13.54
C PRO A 60 -15.78 8.61 13.14
N ASN A 61 -16.14 9.37 12.10
CA ASN A 61 -15.35 10.48 11.55
C ASN A 61 -13.89 10.14 11.14
N GLY A 62 -13.51 8.86 11.13
CA GLY A 62 -12.16 8.40 10.81
C GLY A 62 -11.89 8.24 9.31
N THR A 63 -10.64 7.96 8.98
CA THR A 63 -10.19 7.66 7.62
C THR A 63 -9.47 6.32 7.56
N CYS A 64 -9.45 5.70 6.38
CA CYS A 64 -8.70 4.49 6.07
C CYS A 64 -8.16 4.64 4.64
N GLU A 65 -6.97 4.11 4.36
CA GLU A 65 -6.45 4.05 3.00
C GLU A 65 -6.35 2.59 2.56
N PHE A 66 -6.72 2.31 1.31
CA PHE A 66 -6.39 1.05 0.66
C PHE A 66 -5.67 1.27 -0.66
N THR A 67 -4.68 0.42 -0.90
CA THR A 67 -3.92 0.41 -2.15
C THR A 67 -4.47 -0.65 -3.09
N VAL A 68 -4.74 -0.25 -4.33
CA VAL A 68 -4.97 -1.15 -5.46
C VAL A 68 -3.70 -1.24 -6.28
N THR A 69 -3.25 -2.46 -6.54
CA THR A 69 -2.03 -2.76 -7.29
C THR A 69 -2.38 -3.58 -8.53
N MET A 70 -2.09 -3.05 -9.71
CA MET A 70 -2.21 -3.79 -10.98
C MET A 70 -1.05 -4.78 -11.10
N GLN A 71 -1.38 -6.05 -11.32
CA GLN A 71 -0.42 -7.12 -11.56
C GLN A 71 0.36 -6.85 -12.86
N VAL A 72 1.62 -7.30 -12.90
CA VAL A 72 2.50 -7.10 -14.06
C VAL A 72 1.90 -7.81 -15.28
N GLN A 73 1.47 -7.04 -16.26
CA GLN A 73 0.94 -7.58 -17.52
C GLN A 73 2.09 -7.95 -18.48
N ARG A 74 1.93 -9.05 -19.21
CA ARG A 74 2.86 -9.39 -20.31
C ARG A 74 2.66 -8.41 -21.46
N ALA A 75 3.73 -8.11 -22.20
CA ALA A 75 3.72 -7.08 -23.24
C ALA A 75 2.72 -7.35 -24.38
N ASP A 76 2.41 -8.63 -24.64
CA ASP A 76 1.41 -9.08 -25.62
C ASP A 76 -0.05 -8.90 -25.14
N ALA A 77 -0.27 -8.71 -23.84
CA ALA A 77 -1.58 -8.60 -23.21
C ALA A 77 -1.99 -7.15 -22.88
N LEU A 78 -1.34 -6.16 -23.50
CA LEU A 78 -1.52 -4.75 -23.20
C LEU A 78 -2.80 -4.15 -23.83
N ASP A 79 -3.96 -4.68 -23.46
CA ASP A 79 -5.23 -4.12 -23.90
C ASP A 79 -5.49 -2.76 -23.21
N LEU A 80 -5.40 -1.70 -24.01
CA LEU A 80 -5.70 -0.34 -23.57
C LEU A 80 -7.22 -0.09 -23.43
N GLN A 81 -8.10 -1.01 -23.86
CA GLN A 81 -9.55 -0.94 -23.62
C GLN A 81 -9.94 -1.37 -22.20
N CYS A 82 -9.35 -0.72 -21.19
CA CYS A 82 -9.71 -0.98 -19.81
C CYS A 82 -11.15 -0.55 -19.51
N LYS A 83 -12.01 -1.54 -19.24
CA LYS A 83 -13.40 -1.36 -18.78
C LYS A 83 -13.56 -1.71 -17.30
N ASP A 84 -12.45 -1.97 -16.62
CA ASP A 84 -12.41 -2.47 -15.24
C ASP A 84 -12.95 -1.45 -14.24
N LYS A 85 -13.63 -1.97 -13.21
CA LYS A 85 -14.32 -1.17 -12.19
C LYS A 85 -14.03 -1.73 -10.81
N PHE A 86 -13.91 -0.81 -9.86
CA PHE A 86 -13.93 -1.11 -8.44
C PHE A 86 -15.24 -0.64 -7.82
N LEU A 87 -15.63 -1.31 -6.75
CA LEU A 87 -16.81 -1.02 -5.97
C LEU A 87 -16.45 -1.16 -4.49
N VAL A 88 -16.60 -0.08 -3.73
CA VAL A 88 -16.63 -0.11 -2.28
C VAL A 88 -18.09 -0.32 -1.87
N GLN A 89 -18.37 -1.37 -1.11
CA GLN A 89 -19.64 -1.55 -0.40
C GLN A 89 -19.41 -1.17 1.07
N SER A 90 -20.35 -0.44 1.69
CA SER A 90 -20.24 -0.02 3.09
C SER A 90 -21.57 -0.14 3.83
N THR A 91 -21.50 -0.50 5.11
CA THR A 91 -22.66 -0.60 6.02
C THR A 91 -22.26 -0.13 7.41
N VAL A 92 -23.21 0.43 8.16
CA VAL A 92 -23.04 0.64 9.60
C VAL A 92 -22.86 -0.70 10.31
N VAL A 93 -21.95 -0.74 11.28
CA VAL A 93 -21.64 -1.89 12.14
C VAL A 93 -21.57 -1.48 13.62
N PRO A 94 -21.75 -2.42 14.57
CA PRO A 94 -21.47 -2.19 15.99
C PRO A 94 -20.04 -1.71 16.26
N SER A 95 -19.82 -1.04 17.41
CA SER A 95 -18.49 -0.58 17.85
C SER A 95 -17.51 -1.73 18.08
N GLU A 96 -18.00 -2.86 18.57
CA GLU A 96 -17.18 -4.04 18.87
C GLU A 96 -16.84 -4.87 17.62
N THR A 97 -17.24 -4.42 16.42
CA THR A 97 -16.99 -5.16 15.17
C THR A 97 -15.56 -4.96 14.71
N THR A 98 -14.83 -6.07 14.60
CA THR A 98 -13.44 -6.13 14.12
C THR A 98 -13.39 -6.47 12.63
N GLU A 99 -12.20 -6.48 12.02
CA GLU A 99 -12.03 -6.80 10.59
C GLU A 99 -12.38 -8.27 10.27
N GLU A 100 -12.21 -9.18 11.24
CA GLU A 100 -12.53 -10.61 11.12
C GLU A 100 -14.04 -10.90 11.18
N ASP A 101 -14.83 -10.03 11.81
CA ASP A 101 -16.30 -10.08 11.81
C ASP A 101 -16.93 -9.70 10.45
N ILE A 102 -16.16 -9.07 9.55
CA ILE A 102 -16.66 -8.52 8.27
C ILE A 102 -16.89 -9.63 7.23
N THR A 103 -18.04 -10.29 7.35
CA THR A 103 -18.47 -11.38 6.45
C THR A 103 -19.08 -10.88 5.14
N SER A 104 -19.12 -11.75 4.12
CA SER A 104 -19.72 -11.44 2.82
C SER A 104 -21.23 -11.18 2.90
N ASP A 105 -21.92 -11.90 3.77
CA ASP A 105 -23.38 -11.85 3.93
C ASP A 105 -23.90 -10.51 4.46
N MET A 106 -23.08 -9.76 5.21
CA MET A 106 -23.41 -8.39 5.63
C MET A 106 -23.72 -7.47 4.43
N PHE A 107 -23.04 -7.69 3.31
CA PHE A 107 -23.18 -6.93 2.06
C PHE A 107 -24.02 -7.66 0.99
N ALA A 108 -24.70 -8.74 1.35
CA ALA A 108 -25.60 -9.46 0.45
C ALA A 108 -26.93 -8.71 0.26
N LYS A 109 -27.50 -8.80 -0.94
CA LYS A 109 -28.86 -8.28 -1.19
C LYS A 109 -29.85 -9.11 -0.39
N GLY A 110 -30.53 -8.49 0.57
CA GLY A 110 -31.45 -9.16 1.49
C GLY A 110 -30.95 -9.30 2.93
N SER A 111 -29.75 -8.80 3.27
CA SER A 111 -29.21 -8.83 4.64
C SER A 111 -29.98 -7.96 5.66
N GLY A 112 -31.01 -7.24 5.24
CA GLY A 112 -31.76 -6.26 6.06
C GLY A 112 -30.98 -4.99 6.39
N ARG A 113 -29.69 -4.90 6.02
CA ARG A 113 -28.82 -3.76 6.30
C ARG A 113 -28.91 -2.69 5.23
N HIS A 114 -28.63 -1.45 5.63
CA HIS A 114 -28.42 -0.36 4.69
C HIS A 114 -27.00 -0.46 4.10
N ILE A 115 -26.90 -0.88 2.84
CA ILE A 115 -25.64 -1.03 2.11
C ILE A 115 -25.52 0.11 1.10
N GLU A 116 -24.49 0.93 1.25
CA GLU A 116 -24.09 1.91 0.24
C GLU A 116 -23.09 1.32 -0.75
N GLU A 117 -23.12 1.78 -1.99
CA GLU A 117 -22.26 1.32 -3.08
C GLU A 117 -21.55 2.49 -3.77
N ARG A 118 -20.22 2.58 -3.64
CA ARG A 118 -19.40 3.60 -4.32
C ARG A 118 -18.54 2.98 -5.42
N LYS A 119 -18.86 3.31 -6.67
CA LYS A 119 -18.18 2.79 -7.87
C LYS A 119 -17.05 3.71 -8.32
N MET A 120 -15.93 3.10 -8.71
CA MET A 120 -14.74 3.78 -9.20
C MET A 120 -14.34 3.18 -10.56
N ARG A 121 -13.84 4.02 -11.47
CA ARG A 121 -13.42 3.58 -12.81
C ARG A 121 -11.90 3.45 -12.89
N VAL A 122 -11.40 2.44 -13.59
CA VAL A 122 -9.99 2.33 -13.92
C VAL A 122 -9.68 3.08 -15.21
N ILE A 123 -8.55 3.78 -15.24
CA ILE A 123 -7.98 4.42 -16.43
C ILE A 123 -6.54 3.92 -16.57
N LEU A 124 -6.21 3.35 -17.74
CA LEU A 124 -4.84 3.01 -18.08
C LEU A 124 -4.20 4.18 -18.82
N VAL A 125 -3.03 4.60 -18.35
CA VAL A 125 -2.23 5.68 -18.93
C VAL A 125 -0.94 5.07 -19.48
N PRO A 126 -0.66 5.11 -20.79
CA PRO A 126 0.62 4.66 -21.32
C PRO A 126 1.77 5.46 -20.70
N ALA A 127 2.89 4.81 -20.36
CA ALA A 127 4.03 5.48 -19.73
C ALA A 127 4.52 6.73 -20.51
N ALA A 128 4.46 6.69 -21.84
CA ALA A 128 4.82 7.81 -22.73
C ALA A 128 3.89 9.04 -22.65
N GLN A 129 2.75 8.95 -21.96
CA GLN A 129 1.82 10.06 -21.71
C GLN A 129 1.75 10.44 -20.22
N SER A 130 2.65 9.90 -19.39
CA SER A 130 2.75 10.30 -17.99
C SER A 130 3.40 11.69 -17.88
N PRO A 131 2.87 12.62 -17.08
CA PRO A 131 3.49 13.92 -16.84
C PRO A 131 4.69 13.79 -15.90
N VAL A 132 5.80 13.25 -16.41
CA VAL A 132 7.08 13.11 -15.70
C VAL A 132 8.20 13.62 -16.59
N HIS A 133 8.68 14.82 -16.26
CA HIS A 133 9.82 15.55 -16.85
C HIS A 133 9.78 15.85 -18.35
N ALA A 134 9.54 17.13 -18.67
CA ALA A 134 10.18 17.74 -19.83
C ALA A 134 11.70 17.78 -19.61
N PRO A 135 12.53 17.44 -20.61
CA PRO A 135 13.97 17.72 -20.56
C PRO A 135 14.19 19.23 -20.51
N VAL A 136 15.05 19.69 -19.60
CA VAL A 136 15.58 21.06 -19.61
C VAL A 136 16.91 21.09 -20.34
N ASP A 137 16.87 20.80 -21.64
CA ASP A 137 17.94 21.16 -22.57
C ASP A 137 17.82 22.68 -22.86
N GLY A 138 18.83 23.52 -22.70
CA GLY A 138 20.17 23.36 -22.15
C GLY A 138 21.03 24.58 -22.54
N VAL A 139 22.09 24.90 -21.81
CA VAL A 139 23.17 25.82 -22.28
C VAL A 139 24.50 25.42 -21.62
N THR A 140 25.59 25.52 -22.38
CA THR A 140 26.91 24.93 -22.09
C THR A 140 27.99 26.01 -21.89
N ASN A 141 29.12 25.59 -21.29
CA ASN A 141 30.43 26.28 -21.15
C ASN A 141 30.56 27.18 -19.90
N GLN A 142 31.44 26.87 -18.94
CA GLN A 142 32.92 26.86 -18.95
C GLN A 142 33.55 28.26 -19.04
N ASP A 143 34.17 28.72 -17.95
CA ASP A 143 35.63 28.99 -17.91
C ASP A 143 36.18 28.98 -16.46
N ALA A 144 37.50 28.78 -16.37
CA ALA A 144 38.35 28.35 -15.26
C ALA A 144 38.74 29.39 -14.17
N SER A 145 39.29 28.88 -13.04
CA SER A 145 40.35 29.44 -12.15
C SER A 145 40.24 28.89 -10.70
N ASN A 146 41.25 28.84 -9.81
CA ASN A 146 42.73 28.62 -9.82
C ASN A 146 43.19 28.58 -8.33
N ASP A 147 44.32 28.00 -7.87
CA ASP A 147 45.24 26.97 -8.39
C ASP A 147 46.19 26.47 -7.25
N THR A 148 46.87 25.33 -7.43
CA THR A 148 48.04 24.78 -6.70
C THR A 148 47.92 24.35 -5.22
N GLN A 149 48.58 23.22 -4.96
CA GLN A 149 48.65 22.47 -3.70
C GLN A 149 49.78 22.96 -2.77
N GLN A 150 49.63 22.83 -1.43
CA GLN A 150 50.69 22.28 -0.57
C GLN A 150 50.26 21.94 0.88
N LYS A 151 50.48 20.66 1.24
CA LYS A 151 51.14 20.15 2.46
C LYS A 151 50.50 20.31 3.87
N GLU A 152 50.10 19.14 4.41
CA GLU A 152 50.17 18.65 5.81
C GLU A 152 49.91 19.60 7.02
N LYS A 153 48.99 19.23 7.93
CA LYS A 153 49.34 18.76 9.30
C LYS A 153 48.13 18.22 10.12
N VAL A 154 48.39 17.11 10.82
CA VAL A 154 47.62 16.39 11.87
C VAL A 154 46.95 17.25 12.95
N SER A 155 45.72 16.91 13.39
CA SER A 155 45.40 16.39 14.76
C SER A 155 43.91 16.07 15.03
N THR A 156 43.64 14.94 15.74
CA THR A 156 42.53 14.64 16.70
C THR A 156 41.11 15.16 16.41
N GLY A 157 40.01 14.41 16.38
CA GLY A 157 39.56 13.14 16.99
C GLY A 157 38.01 13.22 17.06
N VAL A 158 37.17 12.20 17.25
CA VAL A 158 37.32 10.81 17.71
C VAL A 158 36.33 9.89 16.96
N GLU A 159 36.62 8.59 17.02
CA GLU A 159 35.73 7.41 16.85
C GLU A 159 34.26 7.58 17.32
N ASN A 160 33.27 6.77 16.89
CA ASN A 160 33.36 5.34 16.55
C ASN A 160 32.29 4.85 15.55
N LEU A 161 32.65 3.88 14.70
CA LEU A 161 31.72 2.99 13.96
C LEU A 161 32.01 1.55 14.38
N PRO A 162 31.01 0.71 14.71
CA PRO A 162 31.26 -0.70 14.97
C PRO A 162 31.39 -1.49 13.66
N PRO A 163 32.47 -2.27 13.45
CA PRO A 163 32.52 -3.32 12.45
C PRO A 163 31.88 -4.61 12.98
N SER A 164 31.32 -5.44 12.09
CA SER A 164 30.81 -6.77 12.41
C SER A 164 31.33 -7.80 11.40
N ASP A 165 32.10 -8.79 11.83
CA ASP A 165 32.35 -10.01 11.02
C ASP A 165 32.78 -11.22 11.88
N LYS A 166 32.37 -12.41 11.43
CA LYS A 166 32.80 -13.80 11.77
C LYS A 166 32.57 -14.31 13.22
N ILE A 167 31.65 -15.27 13.43
CA ILE A 167 31.74 -16.74 13.19
C ILE A 167 32.72 -17.44 14.15
N MET A 168 32.22 -18.38 14.96
CA MET A 168 32.70 -19.78 15.06
C MET A 168 31.74 -20.65 15.89
N GLN A 169 32.01 -21.95 15.95
CA GLN A 169 31.09 -23.06 16.20
C GLN A 169 31.46 -23.87 17.46
N GLU A 170 30.64 -24.89 17.78
CA GLU A 170 30.96 -26.08 18.59
C GLU A 170 30.48 -26.12 20.06
N SER A 171 30.66 -27.26 20.73
CA SER A 171 29.58 -27.99 21.43
C SER A 171 30.03 -28.75 22.71
N GLU A 172 29.13 -29.61 23.24
CA GLU A 172 29.25 -30.48 24.45
C GLU A 172 29.11 -29.76 25.82
N GLY A 173 28.57 -30.35 26.90
CA GLY A 173 27.92 -31.66 27.10
C GLY A 173 27.67 -31.97 28.61
N THR A 174 26.91 -33.04 28.94
CA THR A 174 26.69 -33.63 30.32
C THR A 174 25.61 -32.92 31.19
N LYS A 175 24.40 -33.48 31.47
CA LYS A 175 23.96 -34.61 32.36
C LYS A 175 24.08 -34.24 33.87
N ILE A 176 23.09 -34.39 34.77
CA ILE A 176 22.57 -35.64 35.42
C ILE A 176 21.29 -35.39 36.29
N ALA A 177 20.32 -36.32 36.18
CA ALA A 177 19.32 -36.89 37.12
C ALA A 177 18.54 -36.12 38.24
N VAL A 178 17.32 -36.68 38.45
CA VAL A 178 16.26 -36.51 39.49
C VAL A 178 16.69 -36.68 40.97
N PRO A 179 15.85 -36.19 41.93
CA PRO A 179 14.83 -37.01 42.64
C PRO A 179 13.41 -36.36 42.56
N THR A 180 12.27 -36.85 43.10
CA THR A 180 11.70 -38.11 43.66
C THR A 180 10.60 -37.68 44.68
N GLU A 181 9.48 -38.42 44.77
CA GLU A 181 8.43 -38.33 45.84
C GLU A 181 7.61 -37.02 45.95
N ALA A 182 6.38 -36.96 46.46
CA ALA A 182 5.28 -37.91 46.78
C ALA A 182 3.95 -37.10 46.69
N LEU A 183 2.72 -37.62 46.75
CA LEU A 183 2.15 -38.73 47.52
C LEU A 183 0.77 -39.10 46.93
#